data_AF-A0A920G014-F1
#
_entry.id   AF-A0A920G014-F1
#
_cell.length_a   1.000
_cell.length_b   1.000
_cell.length_c   1.000
_cell.angle_alpha   90.00
_cell.angle_beta   90.00
_cell.angle_gamma   90.00
#
_symmetry.space_group_name_H-M   'P 1'
#
loop_
_entity.id
_entity.type
_entity.pdbx_description
1 polymer ?
#
loop_
_entity_poly.entity_id
_entity_poly.type
_entity_poly.pdbx_seq_one_letter_code
_entity_poly.pdbx_strand_id
1 'polypeptide(L)' 'MNIIKHLSSLFDIDQIEYIDDRRYNLVLSNGKIVMLPKVIDSKLIYFIKNNIDLIDKSTNYKEFLDLRNFHNKTIRLK' A
#
# COMPACT_ATOMS: atom_id res chain seq x y z
N MET A 1 6.00 -17.76 2.47
CA MET A 1 6.57 -16.53 1.90
C MET A 1 6.20 -15.37 2.81
N ASN A 2 7.17 -14.59 3.30
CA ASN A 2 6.91 -13.54 4.29
C ASN A 2 6.51 -12.24 3.58
N ILE A 3 5.23 -11.89 3.60
CA ILE A 3 4.65 -10.69 2.97
C ILE A 3 5.33 -9.40 3.45
N ILE A 4 5.64 -9.31 4.75
CA ILE A 4 6.28 -8.13 5.34
C ILE A 4 7.65 -7.91 4.70
N LYS A 5 8.43 -8.98 4.50
CA LYS A 5 9.75 -8.89 3.84
C LYS A 5 9.65 -8.34 2.41
N HIS A 6 8.60 -8.67 1.67
CA HIS A 6 8.38 -8.11 0.34
C HIS A 6 8.00 -6.63 0.40
N LEU A 7 7.11 -6.25 1.32
CA LEU A 7 6.73 -4.85 1.50
C LEU A 7 7.94 -3.98 1.91
N SER A 8 8.78 -4.46 2.83
CA SER A 8 10.03 -3.77 3.21
C SER A 8 11.08 -3.69 2.08
N SER A 9 10.94 -4.50 1.02
CA SER A 9 11.81 -4.37 -0.18
C SER A 9 11.27 -3.37 -1.20
N LEU A 10 10.01 -2.97 -1.07
CA LEU A 10 9.32 -2.03 -1.97
C LEU A 10 9.17 -0.64 -1.36
N PHE A 11 9.15 -0.55 -0.03
CA PHE A 11 8.97 0.69 0.71
C PHE A 11 10.00 0.79 1.83
N ASP A 12 10.48 2.01 2.08
CA ASP A 12 11.28 2.34 3.25
C ASP A 12 10.34 2.57 4.44
N ILE A 13 10.05 1.49 5.17
CA ILE A 13 9.04 1.45 6.23
C ILE A 13 9.68 1.80 7.57
N ASP A 14 9.16 2.84 8.22
CA ASP A 14 9.52 3.23 9.59
C ASP A 14 8.64 2.51 10.63
N GLN A 15 7.33 2.46 10.38
CA GLN A 15 6.37 1.86 11.30
C GLN A 15 5.25 1.11 10.55
N ILE A 16 4.72 0.06 11.20
CA ILE A 16 3.51 -0.63 10.76
C ILE A 16 2.42 -0.39 11.81
N GLU A 17 1.30 0.18 11.39
CA GLU A 17 0.14 0.41 12.26
C GLU A 17 -0.95 -0.58 11.95
N TYR A 18 -1.57 -1.15 12.98
CA TYR A 18 -2.74 -2.01 12.83
C TYR A 18 -4.01 -1.20 13.16
N ILE A 19 -4.90 -1.10 12.17
CA ILE A 19 -6.05 -0.19 12.18
C ILE A 19 -7.36 -0.99 12.25
N ASP A 20 -8.24 -0.58 13.17
CA ASP A 20 -9.59 -1.10 13.36
C ASP A 20 -9.68 -2.63 13.41
N ASP A 21 -8.66 -3.27 13.99
CA ASP A 21 -8.52 -4.73 14.08
C ASP A 21 -8.68 -5.47 12.74
N ARG A 22 -8.30 -4.83 11.62
CA ARG A 22 -8.61 -5.38 10.28
C ARG A 22 -7.58 -5.12 9.20
N ARG A 23 -6.79 -4.05 9.29
CA ARG A 23 -5.91 -3.61 8.19
C ARG A 23 -4.61 -3.06 8.74
N TYR A 24 -3.61 -2.99 7.87
CA TYR A 24 -2.33 -2.39 8.20
C TYR A 24 -2.11 -1.11 7.39
N ASN A 25 -1.52 -0.11 8.03
CA ASN A 25 -0.86 0.99 7.33
C ASN A 25 0.65 0.78 7.43
N LEU A 26 1.36 1.16 6.36
CA LEU A 26 2.81 1.33 6.41
C LEU A 26 3.09 2.83 6.50
N VAL A 27 3.70 3.26 7.59
CA VAL A 27 4.26 4.61 7.73
C VAL A 27 5.68 4.54 7.21
N LEU A 28 5.97 5.36 6.21
CA LEU A 28 7.28 5.40 5.57
C LEU A 28 8.19 6.43 6.24
N SER A 29 9.50 6.27 6.10
CA SER A 29 10.51 7.17 6.71
C SER A 29 10.36 8.64 6.30
N ASN A 30 9.72 8.90 5.15
CA ASN A 30 9.42 10.25 4.66
C ASN A 30 8.05 10.80 5.12
N GLY A 31 7.37 10.11 6.04
CA GLY A 31 6.06 10.47 6.59
C GLY A 31 4.87 10.08 5.71
N LYS A 32 5.08 9.51 4.52
CA LYS A 32 3.97 9.03 3.68
C LYS A 32 3.33 7.78 4.27
N ILE A 33 2.05 7.59 3.98
CA ILE A 33 1.29 6.44 4.48
C ILE A 33 0.80 5.57 3.32
N VAL A 34 1.12 4.27 3.34
CA VAL A 34 0.53 3.27 2.44
C VAL A 34 -0.59 2.53 3.17
N MET A 35 -1.83 2.76 2.77
CA MET A 35 -3.01 2.13 3.39
C MET A 35 -3.32 0.81 2.71
N LEU A 36 -3.05 -0.32 3.37
CA LEU A 36 -3.15 -1.64 2.76
C LEU A 36 -4.61 -2.17 2.77
N PRO A 37 -4.98 -3.01 1.78
CA PRO A 37 -6.22 -3.78 1.85
C PRO A 37 -6.18 -4.81 2.98
N LYS A 38 -7.37 -5.31 3.34
CA LYS A 38 -7.52 -6.41 4.33
C LYS A 38 -6.75 -7.67 3.89
N VAL A 39 -6.69 -7.93 2.59
CA VAL A 39 -6.00 -9.08 2.02
C VAL A 39 -4.76 -8.62 1.29
N ILE A 40 -3.60 -9.04 1.78
CA ILE A 40 -2.31 -8.79 1.13
C ILE A 40 -1.88 -10.08 0.45
N ASP A 41 -1.99 -10.12 -0.88
CA ASP A 41 -1.67 -11.29 -1.70
C ASP A 41 -0.57 -10.99 -2.73
N SER A 42 -0.16 -12.01 -3.48
CA SER A 42 0.86 -11.85 -4.51
C SER A 42 0.45 -10.90 -5.64
N LYS A 43 -0.87 -10.75 -5.90
CA LYS A 43 -1.37 -9.82 -6.93
C LYS A 43 -1.11 -8.37 -6.52
N LEU A 44 -1.35 -8.03 -5.26
CA LEU A 44 -1.03 -6.70 -4.72
C LEU A 44 0.47 -6.41 -4.81
N ILE A 45 1.31 -7.35 -4.36
CA ILE A 45 2.77 -7.19 -4.38
C ILE A 45 3.27 -7.01 -5.82
N TYR A 46 2.78 -7.80 -6.76
CA TYR A 46 3.14 -7.70 -8.17
C TYR A 46 2.69 -6.37 -8.79
N PHE A 47 1.47 -5.91 -8.46
CA PHE A 47 0.97 -4.62 -8.91
C PHE A 47 1.86 -3.47 -8.42
N ILE A 48 2.16 -3.41 -7.12
CA ILE A 48 3.02 -2.35 -6.56
C ILE A 48 4.40 -2.39 -7.22
N LYS A 49 5.03 -3.56 -7.28
CA LYS A 49 6.37 -3.73 -7.86
C LYS A 49 6.46 -3.20 -9.29
N ASN A 50 5.47 -3.49 -10.13
CA ASN A 50 5.50 -3.08 -11.53
C ASN A 50 5.10 -1.63 -11.79
N ASN A 51 4.54 -0.95 -10.79
CA ASN A 51 4.04 0.42 -10.93
C ASN A 51 4.72 1.41 -9.97
N ILE A 52 5.74 1.00 -9.21
CA ILE A 52 6.34 1.82 -8.15
C ILE A 52 6.86 3.16 -8.68
N ASP A 53 7.52 3.16 -9.85
CA ASP A 53 8.02 4.39 -10.49
C ASP A 53 6.91 5.37 -10.86
N LEU A 54 5.72 4.85 -11.22
CA LEU A 54 4.54 5.66 -11.54
C LEU A 54 3.85 6.16 -10.29
N ILE A 55 3.78 5.32 -9.25
CA ILE A 55 3.24 5.66 -7.94
C ILE A 55 4.05 6.80 -7.31
N ASP A 56 5.38 6.71 -7.34
CA ASP A 56 6.28 7.73 -6.77
C ASP A 56 6.17 9.08 -7.48
N LYS A 57 5.87 9.08 -8.78
CA LYS A 57 5.65 10.29 -9.59
C LYS A 57 4.23 10.85 -9.49
N SER A 58 3.29 10.11 -8.90
CA SER A 58 1.90 10.52 -8.79
C SER A 58 1.74 11.67 -7.79
N THR A 59 1.08 12.74 -8.22
CA THR A 59 0.74 13.88 -7.35
C THR A 59 -0.24 13.50 -6.23
N ASN A 60 -0.98 12.41 -6.40
CA ASN A 60 -1.88 11.88 -5.37
C ASN A 60 -1.12 11.13 -4.26
N TYR A 61 0.14 10.75 -4.51
CA TYR A 61 1.02 10.11 -3.51
C TYR A 61 1.94 11.13 -2.82
N LYS A 62 1.41 12.33 -2.57
CA LYS A 62 2.11 13.32 -1.73
C LYS A 62 2.02 12.97 -0.25
N GLU A 63 0.88 12.44 0.20
CA GLU A 63 0.63 12.13 1.60
C GLU A 63 0.27 10.65 1.82
N PHE A 64 -0.59 10.09 0.96
CA PHE A 64 -1.05 8.71 1.12
C PHE A 64 -1.20 7.95 -0.20
N LEU A 65 -0.93 6.65 -0.16
CA LEU A 65 -1.26 5.68 -1.19
C LEU A 65 -2.39 4.78 -0.67
N ASP A 66 -3.61 4.97 -1.18
CA ASP A 66 -4.77 4.19 -0.74
C ASP A 66 -4.97 2.96 -1.62
N LEU A 67 -4.66 1.78 -1.05
CA LEU A 67 -4.85 0.48 -1.69
C LEU A 67 -5.96 -0.33 -1.01
N ARG A 68 -6.72 0.26 -0.09
CA ARG A 68 -7.69 -0.47 0.75
C ARG A 68 -8.76 -1.19 -0.07
N ASN A 69 -9.08 -0.66 -1.24
CA ASN A 69 -10.06 -1.19 -2.19
C ASN A 69 -9.42 -1.92 -3.39
N PHE A 70 -8.13 -2.24 -3.36
CA PHE A 70 -7.43 -2.87 -4.49
C PHE A 70 -8.15 -4.12 -5.05
N HIS A 71 -8.70 -4.95 -4.16
CA HIS A 71 -9.43 -6.17 -4.56
C HIS A 71 -10.89 -5.92 -4.94
N ASN A 72 -11.43 -4.77 -4.55
CA ASN A 72 -12.79 -4.39 -4.85
C ASN A 72 -12.80 -3.70 -6.23
N LYS A 73 -13.18 -4.44 -7.28
CA LYS A 73 -13.45 -3.90 -8.62
C LYS A 73 -14.69 -2.97 -8.66
N THR A 74 -14.90 -2.13 -7.66
CA THR A 74 -16.08 -1.27 -7.61
C THR A 74 -15.72 0.08 -8.19
N ILE A 75 -16.08 0.29 -9.45
CA ILE A 75 -16.26 1.63 -10.00
C ILE A 75 -17.37 2.27 -9.15
N ARG A 76 -16.98 3.17 -8.25
CA ARG A 76 -17.94 4.01 -7.54
C ARG A 76 -18.23 5.20 -8.43
N LEU A 77 -19.24 5.08 -9.28
CA LEU A 77 -19.84 6.23 -9.96
C LEU A 77 -20.47 7.11 -8.86
N LYS A 78 -20.04 8.36 -8.77
CA LYS A 78 -20.81 9.42 -8.12
C LYS A 78 -21.57 10.18 -9.19
#